data_AF-A0A845DVV1-F1
#
_entry.id   AF-A0A845DVV1-F1
#
_cell.length_a   1.000
_cell.length_b   1.000
_cell.length_c   1.000
_cell.angle_alpha   90.00
_cell.angle_beta   90.00
_cell.angle_gamma   90.00
#
_symmetry.space_group_name_H-M   'P 1'
#
loop_
_entity.id
_entity.type
_entity.pdbx_description
1 polymer ?
#
loop_
_entity_poly.entity_id
_entity_poly.type
_entity_poly.pdbx_seq_one_letter_code
_entity_poly.pdbx_strand_id
1 'polypeptide(L)'
;MSQLWELENVRSFNRTAWDRAVERKSRWTVPVSEETITAARRGEWEILLTPSKPVPLAWFPNFQGAEILCLAAGGGQQGPTLAAAGESAGARVTVFDNSPRQLAQD
;
A
#
# COMPACT_ATOMS: atom_id res chain seq x y z
N MET A 1 -3.84 34.80 -15.82
CA MET A 1 -3.21 33.66 -15.11
C MET A 1 -4.21 32.80 -14.32
N SER A 2 -5.52 32.90 -14.58
CA SER A 2 -6.58 32.24 -13.81
C SER A 2 -7.44 31.26 -14.65
N GLN A 3 -6.86 30.64 -15.69
CA GLN A 3 -7.64 29.78 -16.62
C GLN A 3 -6.95 28.43 -16.92
N LEU A 4 -5.85 28.08 -16.23
CA LEU A 4 -5.10 26.84 -16.50
C LEU A 4 -5.40 25.69 -15.53
N TRP A 5 -6.11 25.96 -14.43
CA TRP A 5 -6.49 24.93 -13.44
C TRP A 5 -7.86 24.29 -13.73
N GLU A 6 -8.56 24.74 -14.77
CA GLU A 6 -9.94 24.34 -15.05
C GLU A 6 -10.08 23.09 -15.95
N LEU A 7 -8.99 22.38 -16.27
CA LEU A 7 -9.03 21.20 -17.17
C LEU A 7 -8.29 19.96 -16.69
N GLU A 8 -7.71 19.93 -15.48
CA GLU A 8 -7.12 18.68 -14.97
C GLU A 8 -8.12 17.96 -14.05
N ASN A 9 -8.68 16.86 -14.56
CA ASN A 9 -9.54 15.98 -13.78
C ASN A 9 -8.81 15.57 -12.48
N VAL A 10 -9.49 15.66 -11.33
CA VAL A 10 -8.96 15.32 -9.99
C VAL A 10 -8.25 13.96 -9.96
N ARG A 11 -8.74 12.97 -10.70
CA ARG A 11 -8.12 11.64 -10.82
C ARG A 11 -6.73 11.74 -11.48
N SER A 12 -6.60 12.51 -12.54
CA SER A 12 -5.33 12.70 -13.26
C SER A 12 -4.36 13.52 -12.42
N PHE A 13 -4.83 14.60 -11.80
CA PHE A 13 -4.03 15.40 -10.88
C PHE A 13 -3.43 14.54 -9.75
N ASN A 14 -4.28 13.72 -9.09
CA ASN A 14 -3.83 12.85 -8.00
C ASN A 14 -2.87 11.76 -8.46
N ARG A 15 -3.10 11.14 -9.64
CA ARG A 15 -2.15 10.18 -10.22
C ARG A 15 -0.77 10.81 -10.40
N THR A 16 -0.71 11.98 -11.04
CA THR A 16 0.56 12.70 -11.28
C THR A 16 1.23 13.14 -9.99
N ALA A 17 0.47 13.55 -8.97
CA ALA A 17 1.01 13.90 -7.67
C ALA A 17 1.71 12.71 -6.99
N TRP A 18 1.08 11.53 -7.01
CA TRP A 18 1.64 10.30 -6.44
C TRP A 18 2.80 9.72 -7.27
N ASP A 19 2.73 9.81 -8.60
CA ASP A 19 3.84 9.46 -9.48
C ASP A 19 5.11 10.28 -9.18
N ARG A 20 4.94 11.56 -8.83
CA ARG A 20 6.02 12.45 -8.37
C ARG A 20 6.45 12.15 -6.93
N ALA A 21 5.55 11.66 -6.07
CA ALA A 21 5.90 11.24 -4.72
C ALA A 21 6.87 10.05 -4.75
N VAL A 22 6.67 9.11 -5.69
CA VAL A 22 7.60 8.01 -5.97
C VAL A 22 8.98 8.53 -6.36
N GLU A 23 9.07 9.46 -7.33
CA GLU A 23 10.34 10.07 -7.75
C GLU A 23 11.10 10.71 -6.59
N ARG A 24 10.37 11.37 -5.70
CA ARG A 24 10.91 12.05 -4.53
C ARG A 24 11.22 11.12 -3.37
N LYS A 25 10.97 9.81 -3.52
CA LYS A 25 11.09 8.81 -2.45
C LYS A 25 10.33 9.24 -1.20
N SER A 26 9.09 9.69 -1.39
CA SER A 26 8.17 9.90 -0.27
C SER A 26 8.15 8.65 0.60
N ARG A 27 8.15 8.80 1.92
CA ARG A 27 8.15 7.65 2.84
C ARG A 27 6.97 6.68 2.62
N TRP A 28 5.92 7.14 1.94
CA TRP A 28 4.71 6.38 1.62
C TRP A 28 4.79 5.59 0.31
N THR A 29 5.89 5.73 -0.42
CA THR A 29 6.10 5.10 -1.73
C THR A 29 7.40 4.31 -1.77
N VAL A 30 8.03 4.12 -0.61
CA VAL A 30 9.23 3.29 -0.46
C VAL A 30 8.77 1.91 0.01
N PRO A 31 9.13 0.84 -0.70
CA PRO A 31 8.82 -0.52 -0.27
C PRO A 31 9.37 -0.84 1.12
N VAL A 32 8.68 -1.71 1.85
CA VAL A 32 9.22 -2.28 3.09
C VAL A 32 10.47 -3.13 2.80
N SER A 33 11.31 -3.32 3.81
CA SER A 33 12.51 -4.13 3.67
C SER A 33 12.20 -5.61 3.58
N GLU A 34 13.14 -6.39 3.06
CA GLU A 34 13.08 -7.86 3.09
C GLU A 34 12.95 -8.42 4.51
N GLU A 35 13.55 -7.75 5.49
CA GLU A 35 13.43 -8.11 6.91
C GLU A 35 11.99 -7.97 7.41
N THR A 36 11.30 -6.88 7.05
CA THR A 36 9.88 -6.68 7.36
C THR A 36 9.01 -7.76 6.71
N ILE A 37 9.29 -8.11 5.46
CA ILE A 37 8.56 -9.19 4.76
C ILE A 37 8.80 -10.54 5.43
N THR A 38 10.04 -10.83 5.82
CA THR A 38 10.41 -12.08 6.51
C THR A 38 9.75 -12.16 7.88
N ALA A 39 9.68 -11.06 8.63
CA ALA A 39 8.96 -10.99 9.90
C ALA A 39 7.46 -11.21 9.71
N ALA A 40 6.86 -10.61 8.68
CA ALA A 40 5.44 -10.77 8.40
C ALA A 40 5.03 -12.23 8.17
N ARG A 41 5.85 -13.01 7.44
CA ARG A 41 5.64 -14.47 7.26
C ARG A 41 5.60 -15.25 8.59
N ARG A 42 6.27 -14.77 9.62
CA ARG A 42 6.26 -15.37 10.97
C ARG A 42 5.08 -14.89 11.83
N GLY A 43 4.22 -14.04 11.31
CA GLY A 43 3.14 -13.40 12.07
C GLY A 43 3.58 -12.15 12.83
N GLU A 44 4.81 -11.68 12.62
CA GLU A 44 5.34 -10.44 13.20
C GLU A 44 5.17 -9.30 12.18
N TRP A 45 3.98 -8.68 12.15
CA TRP A 45 3.68 -7.60 11.23
C TRP A 45 2.79 -6.54 11.84
N GLU A 46 2.82 -5.36 11.22
CA GLU A 46 1.92 -4.27 11.52
C GLU A 46 1.61 -3.49 10.24
N ILE A 47 0.48 -2.79 10.27
CA ILE A 47 0.12 -1.79 9.26
C ILE A 47 -0.21 -0.51 10.01
N LEU A 48 0.28 0.62 9.50
CA LEU A 48 0.04 1.92 10.11
C LEU A 48 -1.41 2.40 9.85
N LEU A 49 -2.16 2.65 10.92
CA LEU A 49 -3.47 3.33 10.91
C LEU A 49 -3.30 4.84 10.72
N THR A 50 -2.26 5.39 11.34
CA THR A 50 -1.84 6.79 11.22
C THR A 50 -0.34 6.83 10.94
N PRO A 51 0.26 8.00 10.64
CA PRO A 51 1.71 8.14 10.47
C PRO A 51 2.65 7.44 11.45
N SER A 52 2.20 7.09 12.64
CA SER A 52 3.02 6.49 13.69
C SER A 52 2.29 5.48 14.58
N LYS A 53 1.02 5.17 14.30
CA LYS A 53 0.24 4.22 15.11
C LYS A 53 -0.15 3.01 14.28
N PRO A 54 0.19 1.78 14.71
CA PRO A 54 -0.27 0.59 14.03
C PRO A 54 -1.77 0.38 14.24
N VAL A 55 -2.43 -0.26 13.27
CA VAL A 55 -3.76 -0.85 13.42
C VAL A 55 -3.66 -1.96 14.47
N PRO A 56 -4.53 -1.99 15.49
CA PRO A 56 -4.56 -3.09 16.44
C PRO A 56 -4.74 -4.44 15.72
N LEU A 57 -3.88 -5.43 15.99
CA LEU A 57 -3.94 -6.73 15.30
C LEU A 57 -5.31 -7.42 15.43
N ALA A 58 -5.99 -7.22 16.56
CA ALA A 58 -7.32 -7.76 16.81
C ALA A 58 -8.42 -7.20 15.88
N TRP A 59 -8.15 -6.15 15.10
CA TRP A 59 -9.09 -5.62 14.10
C TRP A 59 -9.02 -6.38 12.77
N PHE A 60 -7.95 -7.13 12.52
CA PHE A 60 -7.84 -7.93 11.31
C PHE A 60 -8.64 -9.23 11.45
N PRO A 61 -9.33 -9.66 10.38
CA PRO A 61 -9.99 -10.95 10.37
C PRO A 61 -8.96 -12.09 10.31
N ASN A 62 -9.44 -13.32 10.45
CA ASN A 62 -8.62 -14.48 10.12
C ASN A 62 -8.29 -14.50 8.62
N PHE A 63 -7.03 -14.75 8.26
CA PHE A 63 -6.54 -14.76 6.89
C PHE A 63 -6.70 -16.11 6.18
N GLN A 64 -7.20 -17.16 6.84
CA GLN A 64 -7.43 -18.47 6.21
C GLN A 64 -8.30 -18.35 4.95
N GLY A 65 -7.68 -18.55 3.78
CA GLY A 65 -8.31 -18.43 2.46
C GLY A 65 -8.86 -17.04 2.12
N ALA A 66 -8.43 -15.99 2.83
CA ALA A 66 -9.02 -14.65 2.68
C ALA A 66 -8.68 -14.02 1.33
N GLU A 67 -9.64 -13.28 0.76
CA GLU A 67 -9.42 -12.40 -0.39
C GLU A 67 -9.33 -10.96 0.11
N ILE A 68 -8.14 -10.38 0.04
CA ILE A 68 -7.82 -9.07 0.59
C ILE A 68 -7.66 -8.08 -0.58
N LEU A 69 -8.54 -7.08 -0.62
CA LEU A 69 -8.48 -5.98 -1.59
C LEU A 69 -7.89 -4.73 -0.93
N CYS A 70 -6.74 -4.29 -1.41
CA CYS A 70 -6.07 -3.07 -0.97
C CYS A 70 -6.35 -1.95 -1.97
N LEU A 71 -7.14 -0.95 -1.57
CA LEU A 71 -7.53 0.19 -2.40
C LEU A 71 -6.66 1.41 -2.11
N ALA A 72 -6.16 2.07 -3.15
CA ALA A 72 -5.24 3.22 -3.03
C ALA A 72 -4.06 2.92 -2.10
N ALA A 73 -3.51 1.71 -2.25
CA ALA A 73 -2.56 1.11 -1.32
C ALA A 73 -1.23 0.75 -1.99
N GLY A 74 -0.98 1.27 -3.20
CA GLY A 74 0.29 1.04 -3.88
C GLY A 74 1.45 1.74 -3.16
N GLY A 75 2.66 1.28 -3.40
CA GLY A 75 3.88 1.84 -2.80
C GLY A 75 4.72 0.85 -2.02
N GLY A 76 4.40 -0.44 -2.09
CA GLY A 76 5.25 -1.53 -1.60
C GLY A 76 5.21 -1.73 -0.08
N GLN A 77 4.14 -1.29 0.58
CA GLN A 77 4.04 -1.36 2.05
C GLN A 77 2.96 -2.35 2.49
N GLN A 78 1.70 -1.91 2.53
CA GLN A 78 0.62 -2.71 3.12
C GLN A 78 0.35 -3.99 2.32
N GLY A 79 0.33 -3.90 0.98
CA GLY A 79 0.08 -5.04 0.10
C GLY A 79 1.09 -6.17 0.32
N PRO A 80 2.41 -5.93 0.15
CA PRO A 80 3.44 -6.93 0.40
C PRO A 80 3.45 -7.47 1.83
N THR A 81 3.25 -6.62 2.85
CA THR A 81 3.16 -7.05 4.24
C THR A 81 1.98 -8.01 4.48
N LEU A 82 0.79 -7.68 3.96
CA LEU A 82 -0.41 -8.52 4.07
C LEU A 82 -0.25 -9.84 3.30
N ALA A 83 0.37 -9.79 2.12
CA ALA A 83 0.62 -10.98 1.31
C ALA A 83 1.54 -11.95 2.05
N ALA A 84 2.62 -11.45 2.65
CA ALA A 84 3.54 -12.24 3.46
C ALA A 84 2.88 -12.78 4.73
N ALA A 85 2.10 -11.96 5.45
CA ALA A 85 1.38 -12.36 6.65
C ALA A 85 0.33 -13.45 6.39
N GLY A 86 -0.34 -13.40 5.23
CA GLY A 86 -1.38 -14.35 4.86
C GLY A 86 -0.90 -15.56 4.05
N GLU A 87 0.38 -15.62 3.68
CA GLU A 87 0.94 -16.63 2.77
C GLU A 87 0.65 -18.07 3.25
N SER A 88 0.98 -18.38 4.50
CA SER A 88 0.76 -19.72 5.09
C SER A 88 -0.73 -20.05 5.28
N ALA A 89 -1.58 -19.03 5.34
CA ALA A 89 -3.03 -19.15 5.46
C ALA A 89 -3.73 -19.25 4.09
N GLY A 90 -2.98 -19.17 2.98
CA GLY A 90 -3.54 -19.19 1.64
C GLY A 90 -4.35 -17.93 1.29
N ALA A 91 -4.07 -16.80 1.94
CA ALA A 91 -4.70 -15.54 1.61
C ALA A 91 -4.22 -15.03 0.23
N ARG A 92 -5.11 -14.35 -0.48
CA ARG A 92 -4.81 -13.70 -1.76
C ARG A 92 -4.97 -12.20 -1.63
N VAL A 93 -3.93 -11.45 -1.96
CA VAL A 93 -3.92 -10.00 -1.89
C VAL A 93 -3.99 -9.41 -3.30
N THR A 94 -4.88 -8.45 -3.50
CA THR A 94 -4.97 -7.64 -4.73
C THR A 94 -4.77 -6.18 -4.37
N VAL A 95 -3.75 -5.54 -4.96
CA VAL A 95 -3.49 -4.10 -4.81
C VAL A 95 -4.06 -3.37 -6.01
N PHE A 96 -4.87 -2.35 -5.76
CA PHE A 96 -5.43 -1.47 -6.77
C PHE A 96 -5.06 -0.03 -6.46
N ASP A 97 -4.30 0.60 -7.35
CA ASP A 97 -3.86 1.98 -7.19
C ASP A 97 -4.09 2.81 -8.46
N ASN A 98 -4.33 4.11 -8.28
CA ASN A 98 -4.50 5.05 -9.39
C ASN A 98 -3.15 5.55 -9.95
N SER A 99 -2.06 5.44 -9.19
CA SER A 99 -0.69 5.70 -9.60
C SER A 99 -0.03 4.41 -10.10
N PRO A 100 0.23 4.27 -11.41
CA PRO A 100 0.99 3.13 -11.94
C PRO A 100 2.39 3.03 -11.34
N ARG A 101 2.99 4.16 -10.94
CA ARG A 101 4.32 4.15 -10.33
C ARG A 101 4.32 3.72 -8.87
N GLN A 102 3.27 4.01 -8.11
CA GLN A 102 3.10 3.41 -6.79
C GLN A 102 2.87 1.91 -6.93
N LEU A 103 1.98 1.50 -7.84
CA LEU A 103 1.69 0.07 -8.06
C LEU A 103 2.93 -0.73 -8.49
N ALA A 104 3.86 -0.10 -9.22
CA ALA A 104 5.13 -0.73 -9.60
C ALA A 104 6.12 -0.92 -8.44
N GLN A 105 5.81 -0.45 -7.22
CA GLN A 105 6.61 -0.67 -6.02
C GLN A 105 6.16 -1.92 -5.23
N ASP A 106 5.02 -2.52 -5.57
CA ASP A 106 4.41 -3.65 -4.85
C ASP A 106 4.88 -5.03 -5.36
#